data_AF-A0A315V1J2-F1
#
_entry.id   AF-A0A315V1J2-F1
#
_cell.length_a   1.000
_cell.length_b   1.000
_cell.length_c   1.000
_cell.angle_alpha   90.00
_cell.angle_beta   90.00
_cell.angle_gamma   90.00
#
_symmetry.space_group_name_H-M   'P 1'
#
loop_
_entity.id
_entity.type
_entity.pdbx_description
1 polymer ?
#
loop_
_entity_poly.entity_id
_entity_poly.type
_entity_poly.pdbx_seq_one_letter_code
_entity_poly.pdbx_strand_id
1 'polypeptide(L)'
;MRSKVTVLCGGRGWSSASVPRDFPRETFSESFSHTEKCQLCTKCTGLLRMSTPCTDTNDAICTCNYGYYHNKITERCEACTKCPEGRGMLYSCGSDQDTVCESCDDDTFSDQDSFRDPCIPCTTCDEGDEVLQDCSPVSDTVCQSVETYED
;
A
#
# COMPACT_ATOMS: atom_id res chain seq x y z
N MET A 1 31.43 -17.37 29.88
CA MET A 1 30.39 -16.68 29.08
C MET A 1 30.98 -15.42 28.47
N ARG A 2 31.10 -15.32 27.14
CA ARG A 2 31.54 -14.06 26.50
C ARG A 2 30.31 -13.17 26.34
N SER A 3 30.26 -12.07 27.08
CA SER A 3 29.26 -11.02 26.87
C SER A 3 29.37 -10.53 25.43
N LYS A 4 28.32 -10.72 24.62
CA LYS A 4 28.22 -10.08 23.31
C LYS A 4 28.14 -8.58 23.57
N VAL A 5 29.05 -7.81 22.99
CA VAL A 5 28.96 -6.35 23.06
C VAL A 5 28.31 -5.86 21.80
N THR A 6 27.15 -5.24 21.97
CA THR A 6 26.41 -4.56 20.91
C THR A 6 27.10 -3.24 20.61
N VAL A 7 27.36 -2.95 19.34
CA VAL A 7 27.66 -1.59 18.90
C VAL A 7 26.39 -0.78 19.07
N LEU A 8 26.33 0.06 20.11
CA LEU A 8 25.21 0.97 20.28
C LEU A 8 25.40 2.14 19.30
N CYS A 9 25.02 1.93 18.05
CA CYS A 9 24.78 3.01 17.09
C CYS A 9 23.47 3.72 17.51
N GLY A 10 23.58 4.48 18.59
CA GLY A 10 22.53 5.26 19.23
C GLY A 10 23.19 6.48 19.86
N GLY A 11 22.82 7.65 19.37
CA GLY A 11 23.58 8.91 19.44
C GLY A 11 24.28 9.21 20.77
N ARG A 12 25.48 9.79 20.67
CA ARG A 12 26.12 10.48 21.80
C ARG A 12 26.47 11.92 21.44
N GLY A 13 25.75 12.84 22.10
CA GLY A 13 26.29 14.13 22.49
C GLY A 13 25.94 15.32 21.60
N TRP A 14 24.74 15.87 21.78
CA TRP A 14 24.55 17.33 21.88
C TRP A 14 23.45 17.65 22.90
N SER A 15 23.65 18.79 23.53
CA SER A 15 23.12 19.22 24.83
C SER A 15 21.59 19.26 24.93
N SER A 16 21.09 18.89 26.11
CA SER A 16 19.85 19.40 26.75
C SER A 16 18.70 19.80 25.82
N ALA A 17 17.93 18.82 25.34
CA ALA A 17 16.50 18.97 25.07
C ALA A 17 15.86 17.59 24.99
N SER A 18 14.68 17.43 25.57
CA SER A 18 13.83 16.25 25.45
C SER A 18 13.49 15.96 23.99
N VAL A 19 14.27 15.10 23.33
CA VAL A 19 13.96 14.60 21.99
C VAL A 19 12.91 13.48 22.14
N PRO A 20 11.74 13.56 21.47
CA PRO A 20 10.75 12.49 21.47
C PRO A 20 11.34 11.17 20.95
N ARG A 21 10.84 10.04 21.44
CA ARG A 21 11.31 8.67 21.10
C ARG A 21 11.02 8.22 19.65
N ASP A 22 10.70 9.15 18.75
CA ASP A 22 10.16 8.90 17.41
C ASP A 22 11.06 9.38 16.25
N PHE A 23 12.36 9.58 16.49
CA PHE A 23 13.31 9.84 15.40
C PHE A 23 13.97 8.53 14.92
N PRO A 24 13.98 8.24 13.60
CA PRO A 24 14.74 7.14 13.03
C PRO A 24 16.21 7.24 13.45
N ARG A 25 16.85 6.10 13.75
CA ARG A 25 18.28 6.12 14.05
C ARG A 25 19.05 6.61 12.83
N GLU A 26 20.07 7.43 13.06
CA GLU A 26 20.89 8.01 11.97
C GLU A 26 21.97 7.03 11.46
N THR A 27 22.29 6.00 12.23
CA THR A 27 23.37 5.05 11.92
C THR A 27 23.10 3.63 12.40
N PHE A 28 23.66 2.63 11.71
CA PHE A 28 23.56 1.19 12.01
C PHE A 28 24.92 0.47 11.88
N SER A 29 25.00 -0.77 12.36
CA SER A 29 26.15 -1.67 12.19
C SER A 29 25.69 -3.13 12.26
N GLU A 30 25.79 -3.87 11.15
CA GLU A 30 25.37 -5.29 11.05
C GLU A 30 26.21 -6.25 11.91
N SER A 31 27.40 -5.80 12.28
CA SER A 31 28.46 -6.54 12.92
C SER A 31 28.59 -6.14 14.39
N PHE A 32 28.64 -7.16 15.25
CA PHE A 32 28.74 -7.02 16.70
C PHE A 32 30.20 -6.86 17.14
N SER A 33 30.83 -5.73 16.79
CA SER A 33 32.23 -5.45 17.11
C SER A 33 32.46 -4.05 17.67
N HIS A 34 33.19 -3.95 18.79
CA HIS A 34 33.57 -2.67 19.38
C HIS A 34 34.40 -1.75 18.49
N THR A 35 35.05 -2.30 17.47
CA THR A 35 35.91 -1.57 16.55
C THR A 35 35.20 -1.22 15.24
N GLU A 36 33.99 -1.75 15.03
CA GLU A 36 33.22 -1.42 13.85
C GLU A 36 32.77 0.04 13.88
N LYS A 37 32.82 0.69 12.73
CA LYS A 37 32.27 2.03 12.57
C LYS A 37 30.80 1.91 12.21
N CYS A 38 29.97 2.69 12.90
CA CYS A 38 28.58 2.84 12.52
C CYS A 38 28.49 3.43 11.09
N GLN A 39 27.67 2.80 10.26
CA GLN A 39 27.34 3.24 8.91
C GLN A 39 26.12 4.15 8.95
N LEU A 40 26.04 5.09 8.00
CA LEU A 40 24.88 5.99 7.90
C LEU A 40 23.68 5.21 7.36
N CYS A 41 22.50 5.40 7.94
CA CYS A 41 21.30 4.74 7.44
C CYS A 41 20.94 5.21 6.03
N THR A 42 20.51 4.28 5.19
CA THR A 42 19.95 4.56 3.87
C THR A 42 18.67 5.38 4.01
N LYS A 43 18.59 6.49 3.26
CA LYS A 43 17.40 7.33 3.20
C LYS A 43 16.55 6.97 1.99
N CYS A 44 15.35 6.46 2.23
CA CYS A 44 14.38 6.23 1.17
C CYS A 44 13.90 7.58 0.63
N THR A 45 14.25 7.90 -0.61
CA THR A 45 13.93 9.18 -1.27
C THR A 45 13.26 8.93 -2.63
N GLY A 46 12.60 9.94 -3.18
CA GLY A 46 11.90 9.81 -4.46
C GLY A 46 10.65 8.93 -4.34
N LEU A 47 10.58 7.89 -5.17
CA LEU A 47 9.45 6.93 -5.22
C LEU A 47 9.61 5.75 -4.27
N LEU A 48 10.53 5.85 -3.30
CA LEU A 48 10.81 4.80 -2.34
C LEU A 48 10.22 5.17 -0.97
N ARG A 49 9.62 4.19 -0.30
CA ARG A 49 9.21 4.25 1.10
C ARG A 49 10.02 3.28 1.95
N MET A 50 10.06 3.56 3.24
CA MET A 50 10.68 2.67 4.23
C MET A 50 9.77 1.46 4.46
N SER A 51 10.25 0.27 4.09
CA SER A 51 9.61 -1.02 4.39
C SER A 51 10.01 -1.52 5.77
N THR A 52 11.29 -1.39 6.11
CA THR A 52 11.83 -1.74 7.42
C THR A 52 12.62 -0.54 7.94
N PRO A 53 12.38 -0.11 9.19
CA PRO A 53 13.09 1.03 9.74
C PRO A 53 14.55 0.71 10.02
N CYS A 54 15.40 1.74 9.92
CA CYS A 54 16.78 1.62 10.37
C CYS A 54 16.85 1.41 11.88
N THR A 55 17.68 0.47 12.32
CA THR A 55 17.98 0.21 13.73
C THR A 55 19.48 0.38 13.99
N ASP A 56 19.96 0.12 15.21
CA ASP A 56 21.41 0.11 15.48
C ASP A 56 22.12 -1.03 14.78
N THR A 57 21.39 -2.09 14.44
CA THR A 57 21.96 -3.32 13.90
C THR A 57 21.68 -3.50 12.41
N ASN A 58 20.61 -2.90 11.89
CA ASN A 58 20.18 -3.13 10.52
C ASN A 58 19.92 -1.79 9.81
N ASP A 59 20.25 -1.74 8.52
CA ASP A 59 19.90 -0.59 7.69
C ASP A 59 18.38 -0.51 7.44
N ALA A 60 17.92 0.65 7.00
CA ALA A 60 16.58 0.80 6.45
C ALA A 60 16.47 0.04 5.11
N ILE A 61 15.38 -0.72 4.97
CA ILE A 61 15.03 -1.36 3.70
C ILE A 61 14.02 -0.47 2.98
N CYS A 62 14.37 -0.02 1.79
CA CYS A 62 13.51 0.79 0.93
C CYS A 62 12.77 -0.08 -0.09
N THR A 63 11.49 0.20 -0.32
CA THR A 63 10.66 -0.42 -1.36
C THR A 63 9.88 0.65 -2.10
N CYS A 64 9.27 0.33 -3.24
CA CYS A 64 8.45 1.30 -3.97
C CYS A 64 7.28 1.81 -3.10
N ASN A 65 6.98 3.09 -3.27
CA ASN A 65 5.93 3.76 -2.51
C ASN A 65 4.55 3.17 -2.86
N TYR A 66 3.54 3.44 -2.04
CA TYR A 66 2.18 2.99 -2.32
C TYR A 66 1.69 3.51 -3.67
N GLY A 67 1.09 2.64 -4.47
CA GLY A 67 0.72 2.96 -5.84
C GLY A 67 1.89 2.88 -6.84
N TYR A 68 3.02 2.29 -6.43
CA TYR A 68 4.14 1.97 -7.30
C TYR A 68 4.64 0.55 -7.04
N TYR A 69 5.10 -0.12 -8.10
CA TYR A 69 5.76 -1.41 -8.05
C TYR A 69 7.16 -1.34 -8.65
N HIS A 70 8.04 -2.26 -8.26
CA HIS A 70 9.38 -2.36 -8.80
C HIS A 70 9.36 -3.16 -10.11
N ASN A 71 9.52 -2.47 -11.23
CA ASN A 71 9.63 -3.11 -12.53
C ASN A 71 11.05 -3.69 -12.70
N LYS A 72 11.15 -5.03 -12.76
CA LYS A 72 12.42 -5.77 -12.86
C LYS A 72 13.15 -5.56 -14.20
N ILE A 73 12.45 -5.08 -15.23
CA ILE A 73 13.03 -4.82 -16.55
C ILE A 73 13.67 -3.43 -16.60
N THR A 74 12.99 -2.42 -16.04
CA THR A 74 13.48 -1.04 -16.05
C THR A 74 14.32 -0.68 -14.81
N GLU A 75 14.33 -1.57 -13.80
CA GLU A 75 14.97 -1.39 -12.48
C GLU A 75 14.50 -0.12 -11.76
N ARG A 76 13.21 0.23 -11.93
CA ARG A 76 12.61 1.46 -11.40
C ARG A 76 11.25 1.20 -10.75
N CYS A 77 10.87 2.11 -9.86
CA CYS A 77 9.50 2.17 -9.37
C CYS A 77 8.59 2.80 -10.44
N GLU A 78 7.59 2.04 -10.88
CA GLU A 78 6.60 2.47 -11.86
C GLU A 78 5.23 2.53 -11.20
N ALA A 79 4.39 3.46 -11.66
CA ALA A 79 3.05 3.62 -11.12
C ALA A 79 2.21 2.40 -11.44
N CYS A 80 1.39 1.96 -10.48
CA CYS A 80 0.46 0.86 -10.70
C CYS A 80 -0.55 1.23 -11.79
N THR A 81 -0.83 0.29 -12.68
CA THR A 81 -1.85 0.42 -13.71
C THR A 81 -3.22 0.50 -13.04
N LYS A 82 -4.00 1.52 -13.42
CA LYS A 82 -5.41 1.62 -13.01
C LYS A 82 -6.26 0.76 -13.95
N CYS A 83 -7.18 0.01 -13.37
CA CYS A 83 -8.24 -0.65 -14.10
C CYS A 83 -9.30 0.40 -14.45
N PRO A 84 -9.64 0.56 -15.74
CA PRO A 84 -10.65 1.53 -16.14
C PRO A 84 -12.05 1.09 -15.75
N GLU A 85 -13.03 1.98 -15.85
CA GLU A 85 -14.46 1.65 -15.76
C GLU A 85 -14.79 0.38 -16.56
N GLY A 86 -15.59 -0.52 -15.99
CA GLY A 86 -15.88 -1.83 -16.56
C GLY A 86 -14.84 -2.92 -16.24
N ARG A 87 -13.75 -2.57 -15.55
CA ARG A 87 -12.70 -3.49 -15.15
C ARG A 87 -12.29 -3.32 -13.70
N GLY A 88 -12.23 -4.43 -12.99
CA GLY A 88 -11.78 -4.48 -11.60
C GLY A 88 -10.36 -5.03 -11.45
N MET A 89 -9.75 -4.75 -10.31
CA MET A 89 -8.49 -5.36 -9.88
C MET A 89 -8.69 -6.86 -9.56
N LEU A 90 -8.05 -7.73 -10.34
CA LEU A 90 -7.94 -9.17 -10.08
C LEU A 90 -6.74 -9.49 -9.17
N TYR A 91 -5.59 -8.88 -9.46
CA TYR A 91 -4.40 -8.96 -8.60
C TYR A 91 -3.95 -7.56 -8.20
N SER A 92 -3.67 -7.40 -6.91
CA SER A 92 -3.29 -6.12 -6.34
C SER A 92 -1.86 -5.72 -6.72
N CYS A 93 -1.66 -4.42 -6.88
CA CYS A 93 -0.32 -3.88 -7.04
C CYS A 93 0.53 -4.16 -5.79
N GLY A 94 1.60 -4.92 -5.99
CA GLY A 94 2.57 -5.28 -4.96
C GLY A 94 3.83 -4.40 -5.03
N SER A 95 4.81 -4.73 -4.19
CA SER A 95 6.14 -4.08 -4.29
C SER A 95 6.91 -4.47 -5.55
N ASP A 96 6.58 -5.60 -6.17
CA ASP A 96 7.33 -6.22 -7.27
C ASP A 96 6.45 -6.69 -8.44
N GLN A 97 5.17 -6.33 -8.42
CA GLN A 97 4.19 -6.67 -9.44
C GLN A 97 3.18 -5.54 -9.63
N ASP A 98 2.82 -5.27 -10.88
CA ASP A 98 1.77 -4.33 -11.25
C ASP A 98 0.36 -4.89 -10.96
N THR A 99 -0.64 -4.01 -10.88
CA THR A 99 -2.04 -4.40 -10.88
C THR A 99 -2.39 -5.18 -12.14
N VAL A 100 -3.15 -6.27 -11.96
CA VAL A 100 -3.75 -7.01 -13.07
C VAL A 100 -5.25 -6.80 -13.02
N CYS A 101 -5.84 -6.41 -14.15
CA CYS A 101 -7.26 -6.12 -14.26
C CYS A 101 -8.01 -7.26 -14.94
N GLU A 102 -9.25 -7.48 -14.51
CA GLU A 102 -10.24 -8.32 -15.18
C GLU A 102 -11.43 -7.49 -15.64
N SER A 103 -12.24 -8.04 -16.55
CA SER A 103 -13.49 -7.39 -16.96
C SER A 103 -14.60 -7.83 -16.01
N CYS A 104 -15.46 -6.89 -15.63
CA CYS A 104 -16.60 -7.22 -14.77
C CYS A 104 -17.65 -8.01 -15.56
N ASP A 105 -18.20 -9.04 -14.92
CA ASP A 105 -19.29 -9.87 -15.45
C ASP A 105 -20.65 -9.16 -15.25
N ASP A 106 -21.73 -9.68 -15.85
CA ASP A 106 -23.06 -9.05 -15.83
C ASP A 106 -23.64 -8.84 -14.41
N ASP A 107 -23.15 -9.58 -13.40
CA ASP A 107 -23.55 -9.48 -11.99
C ASP A 107 -22.61 -8.58 -11.16
N THR A 108 -21.64 -7.91 -11.80
CA THR A 108 -20.67 -7.04 -11.13
C THR A 108 -20.39 -5.76 -11.92
N PHE A 109 -19.95 -4.70 -11.24
CA PHE A 109 -19.63 -3.43 -11.87
C PHE A 109 -18.36 -2.77 -11.31
N SER A 110 -17.79 -1.85 -12.07
CA SER A 110 -16.76 -0.92 -11.64
C SER A 110 -16.95 0.41 -12.36
N ASP A 111 -17.25 1.46 -11.59
CA ASP A 111 -17.68 2.78 -12.06
C ASP A 111 -16.56 3.84 -11.97
N GLN A 112 -15.32 3.44 -11.68
CA GLN A 112 -14.18 4.34 -11.57
C GLN A 112 -12.85 3.72 -11.94
N ASP A 113 -11.92 4.55 -12.42
CA ASP A 113 -10.54 4.16 -12.69
C ASP A 113 -9.75 3.92 -11.39
N SER A 114 -9.50 2.65 -11.05
CA SER A 114 -8.82 2.26 -9.82
C SER A 114 -7.81 1.14 -10.00
N PHE A 115 -6.68 1.24 -9.31
CA PHE A 115 -5.68 0.15 -9.27
C PHE A 115 -5.88 -0.78 -8.07
N ARG A 116 -6.91 -0.53 -7.24
CA ARG A 116 -7.16 -1.22 -5.96
C ARG A 116 -8.55 -1.85 -5.87
N ASP A 117 -9.51 -1.31 -6.61
CA ASP A 117 -10.90 -1.71 -6.45
C ASP A 117 -11.20 -2.90 -7.37
N PRO A 118 -11.67 -4.03 -6.82
CA PRO A 118 -12.14 -5.16 -7.62
C PRO A 118 -13.49 -4.84 -8.26
N CYS A 119 -14.00 -5.75 -9.09
CA CYS A 119 -15.40 -5.68 -9.54
C CYS A 119 -16.31 -5.86 -8.32
N ILE A 120 -17.27 -4.96 -8.18
CA ILE A 120 -18.20 -4.89 -7.05
C ILE A 120 -19.48 -5.62 -7.45
N PRO A 121 -20.03 -6.51 -6.60
CA PRO A 121 -21.31 -7.15 -6.90
C PRO A 121 -22.43 -6.11 -7.01
N CYS A 122 -23.30 -6.28 -8.00
CA CYS A 122 -24.44 -5.39 -8.18
C CYS A 122 -25.42 -5.49 -7.02
N THR A 123 -26.09 -4.39 -6.73
CA THR A 123 -27.20 -4.32 -5.79
C THR A 123 -28.39 -5.13 -6.31
N THR A 124 -29.02 -5.90 -5.43
CA THR A 124 -30.27 -6.62 -5.69
C THR A 124 -31.42 -5.87 -5.05
N CYS A 125 -32.49 -5.58 -5.80
CA CYS A 125 -33.66 -4.91 -5.26
C CYS A 125 -34.51 -5.85 -4.39
N ASP A 126 -35.11 -5.30 -3.34
CA ASP A 126 -35.94 -6.06 -2.40
C ASP A 126 -37.33 -6.40 -2.99
N GLU A 127 -38.05 -7.32 -2.36
CA GLU A 127 -39.40 -7.68 -2.78
C GLU A 127 -40.34 -6.47 -2.69
N GLY A 128 -40.85 -6.05 -3.84
CA GLY A 128 -41.73 -4.89 -3.96
C GLY A 128 -41.07 -3.72 -4.67
N ASP A 129 -39.74 -3.62 -4.68
CA ASP A 129 -39.04 -2.53 -5.36
C ASP A 129 -39.06 -2.68 -6.89
N GLU A 130 -39.08 -1.55 -7.59
CA GLU A 130 -38.96 -1.50 -9.05
C GLU A 130 -37.50 -1.25 -9.47
N VAL A 131 -37.01 -2.02 -10.44
CA VAL A 131 -35.68 -1.80 -11.04
C VAL A 131 -35.78 -0.65 -12.04
N LEU A 132 -35.16 0.49 -11.73
CA LEU A 132 -35.09 1.65 -12.64
C LEU A 132 -33.94 1.55 -13.65
N GLN A 133 -32.88 0.85 -13.27
CA GLN A 133 -31.72 0.64 -14.11
C GLN A 133 -31.14 -0.74 -13.79
N ASP A 134 -30.97 -1.56 -14.83
CA ASP A 134 -30.27 -2.84 -14.72
C ASP A 134 -28.78 -2.64 -14.50
N CYS A 135 -28.14 -3.61 -13.84
CA CYS A 135 -26.70 -3.59 -13.69
C CYS A 135 -25.99 -3.69 -15.05
N SER A 136 -24.81 -3.07 -15.12
CA SER A 136 -23.87 -3.23 -16.23
C SER A 136 -22.44 -3.27 -15.69
N PRO A 137 -21.44 -3.70 -16.48
CA PRO A 137 -20.05 -3.69 -16.03
C PRO A 137 -19.55 -2.33 -15.52
N VAL A 138 -20.19 -1.22 -15.90
CA VAL A 138 -19.80 0.15 -15.52
C VAL A 138 -20.75 0.82 -14.52
N SER A 139 -21.88 0.21 -14.16
CA SER A 139 -22.91 0.87 -13.35
C SER A 139 -23.71 -0.12 -12.51
N ASP A 140 -23.98 0.24 -11.26
CA ASP A 140 -24.83 -0.56 -10.37
C ASP A 140 -26.32 -0.57 -10.80
N THR A 141 -27.07 -1.54 -10.28
CA THR A 141 -28.52 -1.57 -10.29
C THR A 141 -29.09 -0.39 -9.49
N VAL A 142 -30.14 0.25 -10.00
CA VAL A 142 -30.87 1.29 -9.26
C VAL A 142 -32.28 0.81 -8.93
N CYS A 143 -32.60 0.75 -7.64
CA CYS A 143 -33.91 0.33 -7.14
C CYS A 143 -34.76 1.54 -6.73
N GLN A 144 -36.07 1.46 -6.97
CA GLN A 144 -37.05 2.42 -6.48
C GLN A 144 -38.05 1.73 -5.56
N SER A 145 -38.13 2.22 -4.32
CA SER A 145 -39.15 1.81 -3.38
C SER A 145 -40.52 2.34 -3.82
N VAL A 146 -41.44 1.43 -4.15
CA VAL A 146 -42.86 1.78 -4.29
C VAL A 146 -43.47 1.78 -2.89
N GLU A 147 -43.55 2.97 -2.28
CA GLU A 147 -44.40 3.13 -1.12
C GLU A 147 -45.86 2.99 -1.56
N THR A 148 -46.46 1.84 -1.27
CA THR A 148 -47.90 1.70 -1.32
C THR A 148 -48.48 2.55 -0.19
N TYR A 149 -48.92 3.77 -0.53
CA TYR A 149 -49.81 4.52 0.36
C TYR A 149 -51.10 3.73 0.50
N GLU A 150 -51.22 2.92 1.56
CA GLU A 150 -52.50 2.40 2.02
C GLU A 150 -53.31 3.59 2.57
N ASP A 151 -54.34 4.01 1.84
CA ASP A 151 -55.41 4.91 2.30
C ASP A 151 -56.55 4.10 2.96
#